data_AF-A0A3R7S054-F1
#
_entry.id   AF-A0A3R7S054-F1
#
_cell.length_a   1.000
_cell.length_b   1.000
_cell.length_c   1.000
_cell.angle_alpha   90.00
_cell.angle_beta   90.00
_cell.angle_gamma   90.00
#
_symmetry.space_group_name_H-M   'P 1'
#
loop_
_entity.id
_entity.type
_entity.pdbx_description
1 polymer ?
#
loop_
_entity_poly.entity_id
_entity_poly.type
_entity_poly.pdbx_seq_one_letter_code
_entity_poly.pdbx_strand_id
1 'polypeptide(L)'
;NPNVSLSSRFPNSIGITHSRGLGHQPYIAMTFDDGPHASNTPRLLDILRRRNIKATFYVIGKNVDIYPHLTRRIVAEGHEIGNHTYTHRNLKTLSDAQVLTEMSRARSSIVNATGVQPRTMRPPYGAIYQRQRELIMNRFGYPTIMWAVDPRDWQRPGVSVVKNRILTRTTNGSIVLAHDLHAPTVDAMPGTLDGLLAKGFKFVTVSQLLSQKARSR
;
A
#
# COMPACT_ATOMS: atom_id res chain seq x y z
N ASN A 1 -12.02 -0.38 2.78
CA ASN A 1 -11.18 0.40 3.71
C ASN A 1 -11.66 0.08 5.12
N PRO A 2 -11.09 -0.95 5.77
CA PRO A 2 -11.67 -1.53 6.96
C PRO A 2 -11.72 -0.47 8.08
N ASN A 3 -12.93 -0.23 8.55
CA ASN A 3 -13.29 0.63 9.67
C ASN A 3 -13.41 2.11 9.30
N VAL A 4 -14.62 2.42 8.85
CA VAL A 4 -15.23 3.75 8.68
C VAL A 4 -15.28 4.44 10.05
N SER A 5 -14.15 4.92 10.54
CA SER A 5 -14.05 5.99 11.54
C SER A 5 -12.75 6.80 11.44
N LEU A 6 -11.82 6.40 10.58
CA LEU A 6 -10.68 7.25 10.28
C LEU A 6 -11.16 8.43 9.42
N SER A 7 -10.85 9.65 9.84
CA SER A 7 -11.02 10.88 9.03
C SER A 7 -10.37 10.68 7.66
N SER A 8 -11.03 11.10 6.58
CA SER A 8 -10.43 11.09 5.22
C SER A 8 -9.17 11.94 5.11
N ARG A 9 -8.92 12.80 6.10
CA ARG A 9 -7.74 13.64 6.22
C ARG A 9 -6.88 13.20 7.40
N PHE A 10 -5.61 12.93 7.14
CA PHE A 10 -4.61 12.79 8.20
C PHE A 10 -4.40 14.17 8.87
N PRO A 11 -4.22 14.22 10.20
CA PRO A 11 -3.83 15.45 10.88
C PRO A 11 -2.61 16.11 10.23
N ASN A 12 -2.61 17.45 10.13
CA ASN A 12 -1.49 18.19 9.53
C ASN A 12 -0.15 17.92 10.24
N SER A 13 -0.19 17.52 11.51
CA SER A 13 0.98 17.24 12.35
C SER A 13 1.75 15.99 11.94
N ILE A 14 1.20 15.11 11.09
CA ILE A 14 1.87 13.85 10.73
C ILE A 14 2.78 14.05 9.50
N GLY A 15 2.78 15.21 8.84
CA GLY A 15 3.57 15.42 7.63
C GLY A 15 3.04 14.66 6.41
N ILE A 16 3.57 14.97 5.23
CA ILE A 16 2.97 14.57 3.95
C ILE A 16 3.69 13.37 3.28
N THR A 17 4.77 12.86 3.88
CA THR A 17 5.52 11.71 3.37
C THR A 17 5.87 10.73 4.48
N HIS A 18 5.60 9.44 4.25
CA HIS A 18 5.75 8.40 5.27
C HIS A 18 6.42 7.15 4.72
N SER A 19 7.49 6.71 5.37
CA SER A 19 8.08 5.39 5.15
C SER A 19 7.79 4.41 6.29
N ARG A 20 7.26 4.91 7.41
CA ARG A 20 6.99 4.17 8.64
C ARG A 20 5.93 4.89 9.47
N GLY A 21 5.28 4.16 10.38
CA GLY A 21 4.54 4.75 11.50
C GLY A 21 5.37 4.81 12.78
N LEU A 22 4.69 4.99 13.92
CA LEU A 22 5.33 5.01 15.24
C LEU A 22 5.90 3.63 15.60
N GLY A 23 7.13 3.60 16.13
CA GLY A 23 7.86 2.36 16.45
C GLY A 23 7.64 1.81 17.86
N HIS A 24 6.69 2.35 18.64
CA HIS A 24 6.51 2.01 20.06
C HIS A 24 5.74 0.71 20.31
N GLN A 25 5.06 0.19 19.29
CA GLN A 25 4.25 -1.02 19.37
C GLN A 25 4.59 -1.91 18.17
N PRO A 26 4.40 -3.24 18.25
CA PRO A 26 4.79 -4.17 17.21
C PRO A 26 3.84 -4.16 16.01
N TYR A 27 3.33 -2.99 15.61
CA TYR A 27 2.48 -2.85 14.43
C TYR A 27 3.32 -2.61 13.18
N ILE A 28 2.91 -3.24 12.08
CA ILE A 28 3.51 -3.08 10.75
C ILE A 28 2.41 -3.00 9.70
N ALA A 29 2.72 -2.37 8.57
CA ALA A 29 1.85 -2.38 7.40
C ALA A 29 2.50 -3.16 6.26
N MET A 30 1.89 -4.28 5.90
CA MET A 30 2.21 -4.98 4.66
C MET A 30 1.51 -4.30 3.50
N THR A 31 2.25 -3.95 2.45
CA THR A 31 1.72 -3.23 1.28
C THR A 31 2.06 -3.94 -0.01
N PHE A 32 1.13 -3.89 -0.98
CA PHE A 32 1.24 -4.52 -2.28
C PHE A 32 0.95 -3.52 -3.39
N ASP A 33 1.89 -3.36 -4.31
CA ASP A 33 1.81 -2.44 -5.45
C ASP A 33 1.46 -3.19 -6.75
N ASP A 34 1.05 -2.42 -7.75
CA ASP A 34 0.81 -2.78 -9.16
C ASP A 34 -0.47 -3.55 -9.49
N GLY A 35 -1.13 -4.16 -8.51
CA GLY A 35 -2.39 -4.85 -8.71
C GLY A 35 -3.56 -3.95 -9.16
N PRO A 36 -4.74 -4.56 -9.42
CA PRO A 36 -5.00 -5.99 -9.34
C PRO A 36 -4.48 -6.76 -10.57
N HIS A 37 -4.11 -8.02 -10.35
CA HIS A 37 -3.72 -9.00 -11.37
C HIS A 37 -4.65 -10.22 -11.30
N ALA A 38 -5.07 -10.73 -12.46
CA ALA A 38 -6.11 -11.75 -12.60
C ALA A 38 -5.91 -13.01 -11.72
N SER A 39 -4.69 -13.55 -11.65
CA SER A 39 -4.41 -14.79 -10.91
C SER A 39 -3.75 -14.56 -9.54
N ASN A 40 -2.77 -13.66 -9.47
CA ASN A 40 -1.98 -13.39 -8.28
C ASN A 40 -2.76 -12.67 -7.16
N THR A 41 -3.51 -11.61 -7.48
CA THR A 41 -4.29 -10.88 -6.46
C THR A 41 -5.31 -11.76 -5.73
N PRO A 42 -6.16 -12.58 -6.40
CA PRO A 42 -7.09 -13.44 -5.66
C PRO A 42 -6.36 -14.50 -4.81
N ARG A 43 -5.25 -15.08 -5.29
CA ARG A 43 -4.42 -16.00 -4.49
C ARG A 43 -3.87 -15.31 -3.24
N LEU A 44 -3.37 -14.08 -3.40
CA LEU A 44 -2.86 -13.29 -2.28
C LEU A 44 -3.95 -12.96 -1.25
N LEU A 45 -5.14 -12.57 -1.71
CA LEU A 45 -6.29 -12.34 -0.83
C LEU A 45 -6.64 -13.60 -0.01
N ASP A 46 -6.66 -14.78 -0.64
CA ASP A 46 -6.87 -16.04 0.09
C ASP A 46 -5.78 -16.34 1.11
N ILE A 47 -4.51 -16.06 0.80
CA ILE A 47 -3.38 -16.19 1.73
C ILE A 47 -3.56 -15.29 2.95
N LEU A 48 -3.97 -14.03 2.74
CA LEU A 48 -4.20 -13.03 3.79
C LEU A 48 -5.43 -13.40 4.64
N ARG A 49 -6.53 -13.81 4.01
CA ARG A 49 -7.77 -14.22 4.67
C ARG A 49 -7.55 -15.38 5.62
N ARG A 50 -6.82 -16.43 5.20
CA ARG A 50 -6.47 -17.58 6.04
C ARG A 50 -5.69 -17.22 7.31
N ARG A 51 -5.02 -16.06 7.31
CA ARG A 51 -4.23 -15.55 8.45
C ARG A 51 -4.91 -14.42 9.20
N ASN A 52 -6.13 -14.04 8.80
CA ASN A 52 -6.84 -12.86 9.29
C ASN A 52 -5.99 -11.57 9.22
N ILE A 53 -5.17 -11.42 8.17
CA ILE A 53 -4.29 -10.27 7.98
C ILE A 53 -4.98 -9.24 7.09
N LYS A 54 -4.96 -7.97 7.50
CA LYS A 54 -5.31 -6.83 6.65
C LYS A 54 -4.03 -6.16 6.13
N ALA A 55 -4.11 -5.65 4.91
CA ALA A 55 -2.98 -5.10 4.16
C ALA A 55 -3.45 -3.87 3.37
N THR A 56 -2.51 -3.16 2.75
CA THR A 56 -2.80 -2.02 1.88
C THR A 56 -2.39 -2.31 0.46
N PHE A 57 -3.30 -2.12 -0.49
CA PHE A 57 -3.04 -2.33 -1.91
C PHE A 57 -2.96 -0.98 -2.63
N TYR A 58 -1.80 -0.63 -3.18
CA TYR A 58 -1.65 0.52 -4.06
C TYR A 58 -1.91 0.07 -5.48
N VAL A 59 -3.13 0.33 -5.95
CA VAL A 59 -3.61 -0.20 -7.23
C VAL A 59 -3.38 0.78 -8.37
N ILE A 60 -3.04 0.23 -9.54
CA ILE A 60 -2.94 0.99 -10.79
C ILE A 60 -4.35 1.16 -11.37
N GLY A 61 -4.75 2.40 -11.68
CA GLY A 61 -6.10 2.70 -12.16
C GLY A 61 -6.49 1.90 -13.42
N LYS A 62 -5.59 1.75 -14.39
CA LYS A 62 -5.83 0.92 -15.58
C LYS A 62 -6.13 -0.55 -15.23
N ASN A 63 -5.47 -1.10 -14.21
CA ASN A 63 -5.71 -2.47 -13.78
C ASN A 63 -7.04 -2.60 -13.01
N VAL A 64 -7.46 -1.55 -12.30
CA VAL A 64 -8.79 -1.49 -11.68
C VAL A 64 -9.89 -1.49 -12.74
N ASP A 65 -9.72 -0.77 -13.85
CA ASP A 65 -10.70 -0.75 -14.94
C ASP A 65 -10.87 -2.15 -15.57
N ILE A 66 -9.78 -2.92 -15.66
CA ILE A 66 -9.78 -4.29 -16.20
C ILE A 66 -10.37 -5.30 -15.20
N TYR A 67 -10.02 -5.16 -13.90
CA TYR A 67 -10.38 -6.13 -12.86
C TYR A 67 -11.17 -5.49 -11.70
N PRO A 68 -12.29 -4.79 -11.96
CA PRO A 68 -13.00 -4.04 -10.92
C PRO A 68 -13.59 -4.96 -9.83
N HIS A 69 -13.89 -6.22 -10.18
CA HIS A 69 -14.35 -7.23 -9.23
C HIS A 69 -13.29 -7.61 -8.20
N LEU A 70 -12.01 -7.66 -8.59
CA LEU A 70 -10.92 -7.91 -7.65
C LEU A 70 -10.73 -6.71 -6.72
N THR A 71 -10.83 -5.49 -7.23
CA THR A 71 -10.79 -4.27 -6.40
C THR A 71 -11.92 -4.24 -5.38
N ARG A 72 -13.15 -4.64 -5.76
CA ARG A 72 -14.25 -4.83 -4.81
C ARG A 72 -13.95 -5.87 -3.75
N ARG A 73 -13.36 -7.01 -4.15
CA ARG A 73 -12.97 -8.08 -3.23
C ARG A 73 -11.93 -7.60 -2.20
N ILE A 74 -10.91 -6.85 -2.64
CA ILE A 74 -9.92 -6.20 -1.76
C ILE A 74 -10.64 -5.38 -0.67
N VAL A 75 -11.61 -4.55 -1.05
CA VAL A 75 -12.39 -3.74 -0.10
C VAL A 75 -13.26 -4.61 0.81
N ALA A 76 -13.99 -5.56 0.25
CA ALA A 76 -14.95 -6.41 0.97
C ALA A 76 -14.27 -7.31 2.00
N GLU A 77 -13.05 -7.78 1.73
CA GLU A 77 -12.24 -8.55 2.69
C GLU A 77 -11.55 -7.66 3.75
N GLY A 78 -11.80 -6.35 3.71
CA GLY A 78 -11.33 -5.40 4.70
C GLY A 78 -9.89 -4.98 4.50
N HIS A 79 -9.40 -4.89 3.27
CA HIS A 79 -8.09 -4.27 2.99
C HIS A 79 -8.24 -2.77 2.69
N GLU A 80 -7.14 -2.03 2.87
CA GLU A 80 -7.04 -0.63 2.42
C GLU A 80 -6.68 -0.58 0.94
N ILE A 81 -7.23 0.40 0.21
CA ILE A 81 -6.82 0.73 -1.15
C ILE A 81 -6.19 2.12 -1.16
N GLY A 82 -4.97 2.19 -1.67
CA GLY A 82 -4.26 3.41 -2.01
C GLY A 82 -4.18 3.63 -3.52
N ASN A 83 -3.86 4.86 -3.92
CA ASN A 83 -3.73 5.24 -5.32
C ASN A 83 -2.28 5.02 -5.81
N HIS A 84 -2.09 4.27 -6.89
CA HIS A 84 -0.78 4.05 -7.52
C HIS A 84 -0.67 4.62 -8.93
N THR A 85 -1.31 5.76 -9.17
CA THR A 85 -1.45 6.41 -10.49
C THR A 85 -2.29 5.57 -11.48
N TYR A 86 -2.57 6.13 -12.65
CA TYR A 86 -3.44 5.47 -13.61
C TYR A 86 -2.65 4.57 -14.55
N THR A 87 -1.47 5.00 -15.00
CA THR A 87 -0.62 4.32 -15.99
C THR A 87 0.73 3.86 -15.47
N HIS A 88 1.04 4.07 -14.18
CA HIS A 88 2.32 3.70 -13.56
C HIS A 88 3.53 4.43 -14.16
N ARG A 89 3.35 5.70 -14.56
CA ARG A 89 4.44 6.52 -15.09
C ARG A 89 5.30 7.10 -13.96
N ASN A 90 6.59 7.27 -14.23
CA ASN A 90 7.49 8.01 -13.34
C ASN A 90 7.04 9.48 -13.23
N LEU A 91 6.58 9.90 -12.05
CA LEU A 91 6.00 11.24 -11.88
C LEU A 91 7.01 12.36 -12.07
N LYS A 92 8.32 12.11 -11.88
CA LYS A 92 9.36 13.13 -12.10
C LYS A 92 9.48 13.57 -13.56
N THR A 93 9.01 12.75 -14.51
CA THR A 93 9.05 13.09 -15.95
C THR A 93 7.77 13.77 -16.44
N LEU A 94 6.83 14.03 -15.53
CA LEU A 94 5.52 14.60 -15.85
C LEU A 94 5.42 16.06 -15.40
N SER A 95 4.66 16.84 -16.17
CA SER A 95 4.15 18.14 -15.72
C SER A 95 3.13 17.98 -14.60
N ASP A 96 2.88 19.05 -13.85
CA ASP A 96 1.94 19.02 -12.71
C ASP A 96 0.52 18.67 -13.16
N ALA A 97 0.08 19.17 -14.32
CA ALA A 97 -1.23 18.82 -14.91
C ALA A 97 -1.32 17.32 -15.23
N GLN A 98 -0.24 16.72 -15.74
CA GLN A 98 -0.18 15.29 -16.01
C GLN A 98 -0.18 14.47 -14.71
N VAL A 99 0.53 14.91 -13.67
CA VAL A 99 0.48 14.28 -12.33
C VAL A 99 -0.96 14.30 -11.80
N LEU A 100 -1.63 15.45 -11.83
CA LEU A 100 -3.02 15.56 -11.38
C LEU A 100 -3.97 14.66 -12.18
N THR A 101 -3.74 14.53 -13.49
CA THR A 101 -4.52 13.65 -14.37
C THR A 101 -4.34 12.19 -13.99
N GLU A 102 -3.10 11.74 -13.79
CA GLU A 102 -2.78 10.38 -13.33
C GLU A 102 -3.49 10.05 -12.01
N MET A 103 -3.42 10.96 -11.05
CA MET A 103 -4.05 10.80 -9.73
C MET A 103 -5.58 10.78 -9.82
N SER A 104 -6.18 11.71 -10.58
CA SER A 104 -7.63 11.86 -10.71
C SER A 104 -8.27 10.69 -11.45
N ARG A 105 -7.64 10.20 -12.52
CA ARG A 105 -8.14 9.04 -13.27
C ARG A 105 -8.11 7.78 -12.41
N ALA A 106 -7.00 7.51 -11.74
CA ALA A 106 -6.91 6.37 -10.83
C ALA A 106 -7.92 6.43 -9.68
N ARG A 107 -8.12 7.63 -9.09
CA ARG A 107 -9.17 7.84 -8.09
C ARG A 107 -10.55 7.48 -8.65
N SER A 108 -10.85 7.94 -9.87
CA SER A 108 -12.15 7.69 -10.52
C SER A 108 -12.38 6.20 -10.74
N SER A 109 -11.40 5.47 -11.27
CA SER A 109 -11.46 4.01 -11.43
C SER A 109 -11.74 3.30 -10.11
N ILE A 110 -11.02 3.67 -9.04
CA ILE A 110 -11.20 3.05 -7.71
C ILE A 110 -12.59 3.34 -7.14
N VAL A 111 -13.04 4.60 -7.19
CA VAL A 111 -14.36 5.01 -6.67
C VAL A 111 -15.48 4.35 -7.47
N ASN A 112 -15.38 4.33 -8.80
CA ASN A 112 -16.38 3.69 -9.66
C ASN A 112 -16.46 2.18 -9.40
N ALA A 113 -15.31 1.51 -9.20
CA ALA A 113 -15.29 0.08 -8.94
C ALA A 113 -15.85 -0.29 -7.55
N THR A 114 -15.63 0.54 -6.54
CA THR A 114 -15.78 0.13 -5.12
C THR A 114 -16.64 1.03 -4.24
N GLY A 115 -16.98 2.25 -4.68
CA GLY A 115 -17.58 3.29 -3.85
C GLY A 115 -16.63 3.89 -2.80
N VAL A 116 -15.37 3.44 -2.73
CA VAL A 116 -14.40 3.85 -1.72
C VAL A 116 -13.41 4.86 -2.30
N GLN A 117 -13.17 5.94 -1.55
CA GLN A 117 -12.11 6.89 -1.88
C GLN A 117 -10.76 6.41 -1.31
N PRO A 118 -9.67 6.43 -2.12
CA PRO A 118 -8.32 6.29 -1.60
C PRO A 118 -8.02 7.34 -0.54
N ARG A 119 -7.15 7.00 0.41
CA ARG A 119 -6.70 7.92 1.47
C ARG A 119 -5.24 8.30 1.36
N THR A 120 -4.47 7.43 0.74
CA THR A 120 -3.04 7.58 0.55
C THR A 120 -2.69 7.34 -0.90
N MET A 121 -1.48 7.72 -1.28
CA MET A 121 -0.92 7.35 -2.56
C MET A 121 0.53 6.92 -2.43
N ARG A 122 0.98 6.12 -3.39
CA ARG A 122 2.39 5.76 -3.54
C ARG A 122 2.82 6.06 -4.96
N PRO A 123 3.93 6.79 -5.19
CA PRO A 123 4.40 7.08 -6.54
C PRO A 123 5.10 5.86 -7.13
N PRO A 124 4.83 5.52 -8.40
CA PRO A 124 5.62 4.53 -9.15
C PRO A 124 7.12 4.76 -8.95
N TYR A 125 7.86 3.68 -8.73
CA TYR A 125 9.32 3.68 -8.51
C TYR A 125 9.82 4.49 -7.30
N GLY A 126 8.93 4.98 -6.44
CA GLY A 126 9.29 5.98 -5.42
C GLY A 126 9.68 7.35 -6.01
N ALA A 127 9.45 7.56 -7.31
CA ALA A 127 9.99 8.69 -8.05
C ALA A 127 9.02 9.88 -8.04
N ILE A 128 9.23 10.79 -7.09
CA ILE A 128 8.42 12.01 -6.94
C ILE A 128 9.26 13.18 -6.42
N TYR A 129 8.93 14.41 -6.81
CA TYR A 129 9.52 15.63 -6.24
C TYR A 129 8.73 16.14 -5.03
N GLN A 130 9.38 16.93 -4.16
CA GLN A 130 8.73 17.54 -3.01
C GLN A 130 7.49 18.38 -3.41
N ARG A 131 7.64 19.25 -4.41
CA ARG A 131 6.52 20.06 -4.95
C ARG A 131 5.32 19.22 -5.42
N GLN A 132 5.58 18.01 -5.95
CA GLN A 132 4.51 17.11 -6.41
C GLN A 132 3.78 16.44 -5.24
N ARG A 133 4.50 16.14 -4.15
CA ARG A 133 3.87 15.63 -2.91
C ARG A 133 2.91 16.66 -2.32
N GLU A 134 3.34 17.92 -2.27
CA GLU A 134 2.53 19.06 -1.82
C GLU A 134 1.33 19.28 -2.72
N LEU A 135 1.53 19.27 -4.05
CA LEU A 135 0.46 19.36 -5.04
C LEU A 135 -0.61 18.28 -4.82
N ILE A 136 -0.18 17.03 -4.65
CA ILE A 136 -1.09 15.89 -4.46
C ILE A 136 -1.80 15.97 -3.11
N MET A 137 -1.08 16.33 -2.04
CA MET A 137 -1.67 16.53 -0.72
C MET A 137 -2.71 17.65 -0.75
N ASN A 138 -2.41 18.78 -1.36
CA ASN A 138 -3.32 19.92 -1.44
C ASN A 138 -4.56 19.61 -2.28
N ARG A 139 -4.42 18.89 -3.39
CA ARG A 139 -5.54 18.59 -4.29
C ARG A 139 -6.42 17.43 -3.83
N PHE A 140 -5.82 16.38 -3.26
CA PHE A 140 -6.51 15.13 -2.97
C PHE A 140 -6.53 14.77 -1.48
N GLY A 141 -5.70 15.40 -0.65
CA GLY A 141 -5.52 15.02 0.75
C GLY A 141 -4.72 13.72 0.94
N TYR A 142 -4.00 13.28 -0.10
CA TYR A 142 -3.26 12.02 -0.06
C TYR A 142 -1.82 12.26 0.39
N PRO A 143 -1.41 11.82 1.60
CA PRO A 143 0.01 11.75 1.91
C PRO A 143 0.68 10.71 1.01
N THR A 144 1.94 10.97 0.72
CA THR A 144 2.81 10.10 -0.06
C THR A 144 3.38 9.00 0.82
N ILE A 145 3.15 7.75 0.45
CA ILE A 145 3.61 6.58 1.20
C ILE A 145 4.75 5.92 0.45
N MET A 146 5.90 5.89 1.11
CA MET A 146 7.10 5.17 0.69
C MET A 146 7.15 3.83 1.45
N TRP A 147 8.35 3.37 1.80
CA TRP A 147 8.55 2.12 2.53
C TRP A 147 9.81 2.20 3.39
N ALA A 148 9.82 1.44 4.48
CA ALA A 148 11.00 1.22 5.32
C ALA A 148 11.73 -0.08 4.92
N VAL A 149 11.00 -1.04 4.35
CA VAL A 149 11.53 -2.34 3.95
C VAL A 149 11.24 -2.58 2.48
N ASP A 150 12.31 -2.75 1.70
CA ASP A 150 12.28 -3.16 0.31
C ASP A 150 12.95 -4.54 0.15
N PRO A 151 12.21 -5.60 -0.21
CA PRO A 151 12.78 -6.90 -0.53
C PRO A 151 13.42 -6.97 -1.91
N ARG A 152 13.19 -5.98 -2.78
CA ARG A 152 13.51 -6.00 -4.22
C ARG A 152 12.93 -7.22 -4.92
N ASP A 153 11.69 -7.54 -4.60
CA ASP A 153 10.96 -8.69 -5.14
C ASP A 153 10.71 -8.58 -6.65
N TRP A 154 10.56 -7.36 -7.17
CA TRP A 154 10.50 -7.04 -8.60
C TRP A 154 11.75 -7.48 -9.40
N GLN A 155 12.91 -7.65 -8.74
CA GLN A 155 14.11 -8.22 -9.35
C GLN A 155 14.08 -9.75 -9.44
N ARG A 156 13.02 -10.39 -8.93
CA ARG A 156 12.85 -11.85 -8.85
C ARG A 156 14.05 -12.58 -8.20
N PRO A 157 14.54 -12.13 -7.03
CA PRO A 157 15.73 -12.72 -6.39
C PRO A 157 15.48 -14.12 -5.78
N GLY A 158 14.29 -14.69 -5.96
CA GLY A 158 13.85 -15.96 -5.40
C GLY A 158 13.02 -15.80 -4.11
N VAL A 159 12.10 -16.75 -3.92
CA VAL A 159 11.11 -16.79 -2.83
C VAL A 159 11.76 -16.67 -1.45
N SER A 160 12.80 -17.47 -1.19
CA SER A 160 13.51 -17.46 0.10
C SER A 160 14.23 -16.15 0.37
N VAL A 161 14.77 -15.50 -0.67
CA VAL A 161 15.47 -14.21 -0.53
C VAL A 161 14.50 -13.09 -0.20
N VAL A 162 13.34 -13.04 -0.89
CA VAL A 162 12.26 -12.09 -0.58
C VAL A 162 11.81 -12.25 0.88
N LYS A 163 11.46 -13.49 1.28
CA LYS A 163 11.07 -13.81 2.65
C LYS A 163 12.11 -13.36 3.67
N ASN A 164 13.36 -13.76 3.49
CA ASN A 164 14.42 -13.48 4.46
C ASN A 164 14.70 -11.97 4.58
N ARG A 165 14.69 -11.23 3.46
CA ARG A 165 14.85 -9.77 3.49
C ARG A 165 13.72 -9.09 4.27
N ILE A 166 12.48 -9.52 4.10
CA ILE A 166 11.35 -8.98 4.86
C ILE A 166 11.51 -9.33 6.35
N LEU A 167 11.73 -10.60 6.68
CA LEU A 167 11.83 -11.05 8.08
C LEU A 167 12.98 -10.40 8.85
N THR A 168 14.11 -10.13 8.18
CA THR A 168 15.30 -9.56 8.83
C THR A 168 15.22 -8.05 9.00
N ARG A 169 14.59 -7.33 8.06
CA ARG A 169 14.58 -5.87 8.03
C ARG A 169 13.33 -5.26 8.68
N THR A 170 12.28 -6.03 8.87
CA THR A 170 11.03 -5.54 9.48
C THR A 170 11.23 -5.23 10.96
N THR A 171 10.87 -4.01 11.33
CA THR A 171 10.88 -3.49 12.71
C THR A 171 9.55 -2.82 13.02
N ASN A 172 9.28 -2.51 14.29
CA ASN A 172 8.07 -1.79 14.71
C ASN A 172 7.85 -0.51 13.88
N GLY A 173 6.63 -0.31 13.41
CA GLY A 173 6.27 0.81 12.55
C GLY A 173 6.64 0.65 11.09
N SER A 174 7.23 -0.47 10.66
CA SER A 174 7.65 -0.64 9.26
C SER A 174 6.45 -0.67 8.30
N ILE A 175 6.58 0.09 7.21
CA ILE A 175 5.79 -0.11 5.98
C ILE A 175 6.64 -0.95 5.04
N VAL A 176 6.14 -2.15 4.69
CA VAL A 176 6.85 -3.15 3.88
C VAL A 176 6.31 -3.12 2.45
N LEU A 177 7.19 -2.91 1.48
CA LEU A 177 6.88 -2.97 0.04
C LEU A 177 6.91 -4.41 -0.47
N ALA A 178 5.95 -4.76 -1.31
CA ALA A 178 5.93 -5.94 -2.18
C ALA A 178 5.03 -5.67 -3.39
N HIS A 179 5.02 -6.54 -4.38
CA HIS A 179 4.20 -6.39 -5.59
C HIS A 179 3.33 -7.63 -5.81
N ASP A 180 2.01 -7.46 -5.95
CA ASP A 180 1.10 -8.59 -6.21
C ASP A 180 0.97 -8.93 -7.71
N LEU A 181 1.65 -8.18 -8.58
CA LEU A 181 1.81 -8.50 -9.99
C LEU A 181 2.71 -9.73 -10.21
N HIS A 182 3.62 -10.04 -9.28
CA HIS A 182 4.63 -11.08 -9.46
C HIS A 182 4.30 -12.37 -8.69
N ALA A 183 4.16 -13.49 -9.41
CA ALA A 183 3.88 -14.79 -8.79
C ALA A 183 4.93 -15.21 -7.73
N PRO A 184 6.26 -15.06 -7.95
CA PRO A 184 7.24 -15.39 -6.92
C PRO A 184 7.13 -14.56 -5.64
N THR A 185 6.64 -13.32 -5.73
CA THR A 185 6.35 -12.51 -4.55
C THR A 185 5.20 -13.12 -3.76
N VAL A 186 4.10 -13.46 -4.43
CA VAL A 186 2.94 -14.09 -3.80
C VAL A 186 3.31 -15.44 -3.18
N ASP A 187 4.16 -16.22 -3.84
CA ASP A 187 4.66 -17.51 -3.32
C ASP A 187 5.52 -17.35 -2.06
N ALA A 188 6.18 -16.19 -1.87
CA ALA A 188 6.92 -15.89 -0.64
C ALA A 188 6.02 -15.50 0.53
N MET A 189 4.78 -15.08 0.28
CA MET A 189 3.92 -14.50 1.31
C MET A 189 3.52 -15.47 2.42
N PRO A 190 3.17 -16.75 2.18
CA PRO A 190 2.82 -17.66 3.27
C PRO A 190 3.89 -17.71 4.37
N GLY A 191 5.13 -18.07 4.03
CA GLY A 191 6.22 -18.15 5.00
C GLY A 191 6.68 -16.79 5.54
N THR A 192 6.52 -15.71 4.77
CA THR A 192 6.82 -14.35 5.23
C THR A 192 5.85 -13.91 6.31
N LEU A 193 4.55 -14.05 6.05
CA LEU A 193 3.50 -13.62 6.97
C LEU A 193 3.54 -14.45 8.25
N ASP A 194 3.72 -15.77 8.14
CA ASP A 194 3.84 -16.68 9.30
C ASP A 194 5.07 -16.34 10.15
N GLY A 195 6.21 -16.05 9.51
CA GLY A 195 7.42 -15.65 10.23
C GLY A 195 7.30 -14.29 10.94
N LEU A 196 6.59 -13.32 10.34
CA LEU A 196 6.34 -12.03 10.98
C LEU A 196 5.37 -12.15 12.17
N LEU A 197 4.31 -12.96 12.04
CA LEU A 197 3.41 -13.30 13.14
C LEU A 197 4.17 -13.97 14.29
N ALA A 198 5.04 -14.94 13.98
CA ALA A 198 5.87 -15.61 14.98
C ALA A 198 6.85 -14.67 15.71
N LYS A 199 7.26 -13.57 15.07
CA LYS A 199 8.04 -12.49 15.69
C LYS A 199 7.20 -11.53 16.55
N GLY A 200 5.90 -11.75 16.65
CA GLY A 200 4.98 -10.93 17.45
C GLY A 200 4.45 -9.67 16.74
N PHE A 201 4.69 -9.52 15.44
CA PHE A 201 4.17 -8.37 14.70
C PHE A 201 2.65 -8.47 14.49
N LYS A 202 2.00 -7.31 14.56
CA LYS A 202 0.58 -7.12 14.32
C LYS A 202 0.38 -6.36 13.01
N PHE A 203 -0.39 -6.94 12.10
CA PHE A 203 -0.64 -6.34 10.79
C PHE A 203 -1.78 -5.34 10.86
N VAL A 204 -1.54 -4.14 10.34
CA VAL A 204 -2.52 -3.07 10.18
C VAL A 204 -2.40 -2.47 8.78
N THR A 205 -3.42 -1.74 8.36
CA THR A 205 -3.35 -0.93 7.13
C THR A 205 -2.44 0.29 7.34
N VAL A 206 -2.00 0.94 6.26
CA VAL A 206 -1.13 2.13 6.37
C VAL A 206 -1.87 3.24 7.10
N SER A 207 -3.14 3.50 6.77
CA SER A 207 -3.94 4.51 7.47
C SER A 207 -4.03 4.25 8.98
N GLN A 208 -4.23 2.99 9.39
CA GLN A 208 -4.25 2.61 10.80
C GLN A 208 -2.89 2.77 11.46
N LEU A 209 -1.81 2.41 10.77
CA LEU A 209 -0.44 2.55 11.28
C LEU A 209 -0.06 4.00 11.55
N LEU A 210 -0.44 4.91 10.63
CA LEU A 210 -0.18 6.35 10.77
C LEU A 210 -1.10 7.04 11.80
N SER A 211 -2.28 6.48 12.07
CA SER A 211 -3.24 7.03 13.03
C SER A 211 -2.94 6.64 14.49
N GLN A 212 -1.90 5.84 14.73
CA GLN A 212 -1.51 5.48 16.09
C GLN A 212 -1.02 6.72 16.83
N LYS A 213 -1.59 6.98 18.01
CA LYS A 213 -1.09 8.03 18.90
C LYS A 213 0.12 7.49 19.66
N ALA A 214 1.13 8.34 19.87
CA ALA A 214 2.09 8.08 20.92
C ALA A 214 1.29 7.98 22.23
N ARG A 215 1.45 6.89 23.01
CA ARG A 215 0.92 6.89 24.36
C ARG A 215 1.63 8.00 25.12
N SER A 216 0.87 8.92 25.72
CA SER A 216 1.39 9.78 26.77
C SER A 216 2.01 8.87 27.83
N ARG A 217 3.30 9.08 28.12
CA ARG A 217 3.97 8.45 29.26
C ARG A 217 3.37 8.98 30.55
#